data_AF-A0A7R9TB14-F1
#
_entry.id   AF-A0A7R9TB14-F1
#
_cell.length_a   1.000
_cell.length_b   1.000
_cell.length_c   1.000
_cell.angle_alpha   90.00
_cell.angle_beta   90.00
_cell.angle_gamma   90.00
#
_symmetry.space_group_name_H-M   'P 1'
#
loop_
_entity.id
_entity.type
_entity.pdbx_description
1 polymer ?
#
loop_
_entity_poly.entity_id
_entity_poly.type
_entity_poly.pdbx_seq_one_letter_code
_entity_poly.pdbx_strand_id
1 'polypeptide(L)'
;ASPPPRDRAASGRGGGGIVGVVSRWKPLETPRFTSCVLLYLLGIFVAFYATPPVTITDAMQTKYFDMMEAADAIDLEPRTAAETALYHATMDVHRARNSQWFCWSSAPCRARVNKAKARQRAKLRDAEVYRKRRDAKVREAKRTLGLWSALGVDEAKALFRDCYERGKVFATRNTYYDTFWLIIGGRSDDSLAELLIRWGFTVLSNFTVGMASAVISFAWRLPALIRTFAAGTWSGLVFFGVATISGASVAFTLLLVLYGSAGGLAYGAVKAAPALARLEQSRATRRPRYIRRESHWTRETFQGGEKVD
;
A
#
# COMPACT_ATOMS: atom_id res chain seq x y z
N ALA A 1 -21.86 -54.96 33.54
CA ALA A 1 -22.22 -54.40 32.21
C ALA A 1 -21.47 -53.09 32.04
N SER A 2 -20.36 -53.14 31.30
CA SER A 2 -19.50 -51.98 31.03
C SER A 2 -19.96 -51.31 29.73
N PRO A 3 -20.04 -49.98 29.65
CA PRO A 3 -20.46 -49.34 28.40
C PRO A 3 -19.37 -49.49 27.32
N PRO A 4 -19.73 -49.61 26.04
CA PRO A 4 -18.76 -49.75 24.96
C PRO A 4 -17.97 -48.44 24.74
N PRO A 5 -16.74 -48.52 24.22
CA PRO A 5 -15.92 -47.34 23.95
C PRO A 5 -16.55 -46.50 22.83
N ARG A 6 -16.66 -45.19 23.07
CA ARG A 6 -17.06 -44.22 22.06
C ARG A 6 -15.99 -44.15 20.97
N ASP A 7 -16.37 -44.50 19.75
CA ASP A 7 -15.61 -44.22 18.55
C ASP A 7 -15.27 -42.73 18.49
N ARG A 8 -13.98 -42.41 18.57
CA ARG A 8 -13.46 -41.09 18.21
C ARG A 8 -13.63 -40.96 16.70
N ALA A 9 -14.74 -40.39 16.27
CA ALA A 9 -14.92 -39.91 14.92
C ALA A 9 -13.70 -39.07 14.53
N ALA A 10 -12.97 -39.56 13.53
CA ALA A 10 -11.82 -38.91 12.94
C ALA A 10 -12.19 -37.49 12.53
N SER A 11 -11.55 -36.52 13.17
CA SER A 11 -11.53 -35.11 12.77
C SER A 11 -10.73 -34.97 11.48
N GLY A 12 -11.32 -35.39 10.36
CA GLY A 12 -10.83 -35.19 9.01
C GLY A 12 -11.55 -34.03 8.33
N ARG A 13 -11.59 -32.85 8.95
CA ARG A 13 -12.10 -31.63 8.29
C ARG A 13 -11.02 -31.17 7.32
N GLY A 14 -11.08 -31.71 6.09
CA GLY A 14 -10.15 -31.44 5.01
C GLY A 14 -10.00 -29.95 4.76
N GLY A 15 -8.77 -29.46 4.90
CA GLY A 15 -8.40 -28.10 4.56
C GLY A 15 -8.62 -27.83 3.07
N GLY A 16 -9.74 -27.17 2.77
CA GLY A 16 -10.01 -26.58 1.46
C GLY A 16 -9.12 -25.37 1.24
N GLY A 17 -7.84 -25.59 0.93
CA GLY A 17 -6.93 -24.54 0.48
C GLY A 17 -7.18 -24.16 -0.98
N ILE A 18 -6.60 -23.04 -1.42
CA ILE A 18 -6.66 -22.54 -2.80
C ILE A 18 -6.23 -23.64 -3.81
N VAL A 19 -5.26 -24.48 -3.44
CA VAL A 19 -4.79 -25.63 -4.23
C VAL A 19 -5.88 -26.67 -4.46
N GLY A 20 -6.78 -26.89 -3.50
CA GLY A 20 -7.92 -27.81 -3.63
C GLY A 20 -9.06 -27.25 -4.50
N VAL A 21 -9.20 -25.92 -4.56
CA VAL A 21 -10.17 -25.23 -5.43
C VAL A 21 -9.66 -25.22 -6.88
N VAL A 22 -8.37 -24.95 -7.08
CA VAL A 22 -7.73 -24.96 -8.40
C VAL A 22 -7.68 -26.38 -8.99
N SER A 23 -7.38 -27.40 -8.18
CA SER A 23 -7.29 -28.80 -8.67
C SER A 23 -8.65 -29.41 -9.05
N ARG A 24 -9.75 -28.85 -8.55
CA ARG A 24 -11.14 -29.26 -8.89
C ARG A 24 -11.82 -28.29 -9.84
N TRP A 25 -11.08 -27.35 -10.42
CA TRP A 25 -11.65 -26.31 -11.26
C TRP A 25 -12.16 -26.90 -12.57
N LYS A 26 -13.48 -26.84 -12.76
CA LYS A 26 -14.14 -27.11 -14.03
C LYS A 26 -14.76 -25.80 -14.53
N PRO A 27 -14.30 -25.24 -15.66
CA PRO A 27 -14.66 -23.88 -16.06
C PRO A 27 -16.15 -23.71 -16.34
N LEU A 28 -16.83 -24.77 -16.79
CA LEU A 28 -18.25 -24.80 -17.09
C LEU A 28 -19.15 -24.97 -15.85
N GLU A 29 -18.68 -25.65 -14.79
CA GLU A 29 -19.45 -25.89 -13.56
C GLU A 29 -19.27 -24.75 -12.53
N THR A 30 -18.24 -23.92 -12.68
CA THR A 30 -17.90 -22.85 -11.72
C THR A 30 -17.80 -21.45 -12.38
N PRO A 31 -18.88 -20.96 -13.02
CA PRO A 31 -18.83 -19.75 -13.86
C PRO A 31 -18.35 -18.50 -13.12
N ARG A 32 -18.64 -18.35 -11.82
CA ARG A 32 -18.20 -17.19 -11.03
C ARG A 32 -16.68 -17.16 -10.84
N PHE A 33 -16.07 -18.30 -10.50
CA PHE A 33 -14.63 -18.38 -10.29
C PHE A 33 -13.90 -18.23 -11.63
N THR A 34 -14.37 -18.91 -12.68
CA THR A 34 -13.87 -18.75 -14.05
C THR A 34 -13.89 -17.30 -14.48
N SER A 35 -15.00 -16.59 -14.29
CA SER A 35 -15.10 -15.15 -14.62
C SER A 35 -14.13 -14.29 -13.81
N CYS A 36 -13.96 -14.53 -12.50
CA CYS A 36 -12.98 -13.79 -11.69
C CYS A 36 -11.55 -14.01 -12.18
N VAL A 37 -11.18 -15.26 -12.50
CA VAL A 37 -9.84 -15.59 -13.03
C VAL A 37 -9.64 -14.95 -14.40
N LEU A 38 -10.62 -15.01 -15.29
CA LEU A 38 -10.55 -14.38 -16.61
C LEU A 38 -10.42 -12.86 -16.49
N LEU A 39 -11.20 -12.22 -15.63
CA LEU A 39 -11.12 -10.77 -15.38
C LEU A 39 -9.76 -10.38 -14.77
N TYR A 40 -9.23 -11.20 -13.86
CA TYR A 40 -7.90 -11.00 -13.30
C TYR A 40 -6.81 -11.07 -14.39
N LEU A 41 -6.82 -12.13 -15.20
CA LEU A 41 -5.85 -12.29 -16.29
C LEU A 41 -5.98 -11.18 -17.34
N LEU A 42 -7.20 -10.80 -17.71
CA LEU A 42 -7.47 -9.66 -18.59
C LEU A 42 -6.92 -8.37 -17.99
N GLY A 43 -7.14 -8.13 -16.69
CA GLY A 43 -6.65 -6.94 -16.01
C GLY A 43 -5.13 -6.83 -16.00
N ILE A 44 -4.43 -7.96 -15.81
CA ILE A 44 -2.96 -8.03 -15.89
C ILE A 44 -2.47 -7.84 -17.33
N PHE A 45 -3.12 -8.47 -18.30
CA PHE A 45 -2.80 -8.28 -19.71
C PHE A 45 -2.91 -6.80 -20.11
N VAL A 46 -4.01 -6.14 -19.70
CA VAL A 46 -4.20 -4.71 -19.99
C VAL A 46 -3.20 -3.82 -19.26
N ALA A 47 -2.82 -4.16 -18.02
CA ALA A 47 -1.88 -3.36 -17.24
C ALA A 47 -0.50 -3.28 -17.90
N PHE A 48 0.01 -4.40 -18.41
CA PHE A 48 1.41 -4.56 -18.79
C PHE A 48 1.64 -4.80 -20.28
N TYR A 49 0.72 -5.43 -20.99
CA TYR A 49 0.94 -5.92 -22.36
C TYR A 49 0.09 -5.21 -23.42
N ALA A 50 -1.09 -4.68 -23.06
CA ALA A 50 -1.94 -4.02 -24.03
C ALA A 50 -1.31 -2.71 -24.52
N THR A 51 -1.09 -2.61 -25.82
CA THR A 51 -0.77 -1.36 -26.50
C THR A 51 -2.01 -0.49 -26.58
N PRO A 52 -1.89 0.85 -26.40
CA PRO A 52 -3.02 1.75 -26.57
C PRO A 52 -3.56 1.62 -28.02
N PRO A 53 -4.87 1.47 -28.22
CA PRO A 53 -5.44 1.21 -29.54
C PRO A 53 -5.38 2.44 -30.47
N VAL A 54 -5.19 3.64 -29.91
CA VAL A 54 -5.04 4.87 -30.69
C VAL A 54 -3.56 5.27 -30.71
N THR A 55 -2.92 5.12 -31.87
CA THR A 55 -1.56 5.59 -32.12
C THR A 55 -1.56 7.10 -32.33
N ILE A 56 -0.72 7.81 -31.59
CA ILE A 56 -0.56 9.25 -31.72
C ILE A 56 0.34 9.52 -32.93
N THR A 57 -0.19 10.22 -33.95
CA THR A 57 0.61 10.73 -35.07
C THR A 57 1.36 12.00 -34.67
N ASP A 58 2.52 12.26 -35.27
CA ASP A 58 3.34 13.44 -34.97
C ASP A 58 2.56 14.77 -35.06
N ALA A 59 1.68 14.91 -36.06
CA ALA A 59 0.84 16.11 -36.20
C ALA A 59 -0.15 16.31 -35.02
N MET A 60 -0.66 15.22 -34.43
CA MET A 60 -1.51 15.28 -33.24
C MET A 60 -0.69 15.63 -32.00
N GLN A 61 0.55 15.14 -31.93
CA GLN A 61 1.47 15.44 -30.83
C GLN A 61 1.88 16.92 -30.83
N THR A 62 2.28 17.48 -31.98
CA THR A 62 2.59 18.91 -32.12
C THR A 62 1.39 19.76 -31.72
N LYS A 63 0.21 19.47 -32.29
CA LYS A 63 -1.02 20.19 -31.97
C LYS A 63 -1.37 20.13 -30.48
N TYR A 64 -1.16 18.98 -29.83
CA TYR A 64 -1.36 18.84 -28.39
C TYR A 64 -0.40 19.73 -27.60
N PHE A 65 0.89 19.73 -27.95
CA PHE A 65 1.88 20.57 -27.26
C PHE A 65 1.62 22.06 -27.45
N ASP A 66 1.31 22.51 -28.67
CA ASP A 66 0.96 23.91 -28.94
C ASP A 66 -0.26 24.34 -28.11
N MET A 67 -1.28 23.48 -27.99
CA MET A 67 -2.46 23.75 -27.17
C MET A 67 -2.16 23.75 -25.67
N MET A 68 -1.24 22.89 -25.21
CA MET A 68 -0.81 22.86 -23.81
C MET A 68 0.00 24.11 -23.45
N GLU A 69 0.91 24.55 -24.32
CA GLU A 69 1.66 25.79 -24.14
C GLU A 69 0.72 26.99 -24.10
N ALA A 70 -0.23 27.07 -25.04
CA ALA A 70 -1.26 28.12 -25.02
C ALA A 70 -2.11 28.06 -23.74
N ALA A 71 -2.46 26.88 -23.23
CA ALA A 71 -3.20 26.72 -21.99
C ALA A 71 -2.39 27.21 -20.77
N ASP A 72 -1.07 27.03 -20.78
CA ASP A 72 -0.20 27.46 -19.69
C ASP A 72 0.14 28.94 -19.73
N ALA A 73 0.17 29.55 -20.91
CA ALA A 73 0.33 30.99 -21.10
C ALA A 73 -0.89 31.80 -20.65
N ILE A 74 -2.11 31.23 -20.72
CA ILE A 74 -3.34 31.93 -20.33
C ILE A 74 -3.31 32.33 -18.85
N ASP A 75 -3.54 33.62 -18.61
CA ASP A 75 -3.69 34.20 -17.28
C ASP A 75 -2.51 33.84 -16.34
N LEU A 76 -1.30 33.65 -16.87
CA LEU A 76 -0.17 33.12 -16.10
C LEU A 76 0.10 33.93 -14.83
N GLU A 77 0.31 35.24 -14.96
CA GLU A 77 0.54 36.14 -13.82
C GLU A 77 -0.63 36.22 -12.83
N PRO A 78 -1.88 36.50 -13.25
CA PRO A 78 -2.99 36.56 -12.29
C PRO A 78 -3.28 35.21 -11.65
N ARG A 79 -3.07 34.09 -12.35
CA ARG A 79 -3.18 32.73 -11.81
C ARG A 79 -2.13 32.47 -10.75
N THR A 80 -0.85 32.76 -11.01
CA THR A 80 0.23 32.54 -10.03
C THR A 80 0.04 33.42 -8.80
N ALA A 81 -0.41 34.67 -8.97
CA ALA A 81 -0.76 35.55 -7.86
C ALA A 81 -1.93 34.98 -7.02
N ALA A 82 -2.98 34.48 -7.67
CA ALA A 82 -4.14 33.87 -6.99
C ALA A 82 -3.76 32.58 -6.23
N GLU A 83 -2.94 31.71 -6.84
CA GLU A 83 -2.43 30.49 -6.20
C GLU A 83 -1.54 30.80 -5.01
N THR A 84 -0.66 31.78 -5.14
CA THR A 84 0.21 32.25 -4.04
C THR A 84 -0.63 32.80 -2.90
N ALA A 85 -1.65 33.60 -3.19
CA ALA A 85 -2.59 34.10 -2.19
C ALA A 85 -3.37 32.97 -1.49
N LEU A 86 -3.80 31.93 -2.22
CA LEU A 86 -4.44 30.75 -1.65
C LEU A 86 -3.48 29.94 -0.77
N TYR A 87 -2.21 29.80 -1.19
CA TYR A 87 -1.18 29.14 -0.40
C TYR A 87 -0.96 29.84 0.94
N HIS A 88 -0.77 31.17 0.94
CA HIS A 88 -0.64 31.96 2.17
C HIS A 88 -1.88 31.84 3.05
N ALA A 89 -3.08 31.95 2.49
CA ALA A 89 -4.32 31.80 3.26
C ALA A 89 -4.47 30.39 3.87
N THR A 90 -3.97 29.36 3.20
CA THR A 90 -3.93 27.98 3.72
C THR A 90 -2.94 27.86 4.87
N MET A 91 -1.74 28.44 4.74
CA MET A 91 -0.76 28.49 5.83
C MET A 91 -1.29 29.24 7.04
N ASP A 92 -2.06 30.32 6.86
CA ASP A 92 -2.67 31.05 7.97
C ASP A 92 -3.68 30.21 8.76
N VAL A 93 -4.43 29.32 8.09
CA VAL A 93 -5.30 28.35 8.76
C VAL A 93 -4.48 27.36 9.59
N HIS A 94 -3.37 26.86 9.04
CA HIS A 94 -2.47 25.96 9.77
C HIS A 94 -1.84 26.64 10.99
N ARG A 95 -1.34 27.88 10.84
CA ARG A 95 -0.80 28.69 11.95
C ARG A 95 -1.85 28.96 13.02
N ALA A 96 -3.07 29.35 12.63
CA ALA A 96 -4.16 29.58 13.56
C ALA A 96 -4.56 28.33 14.35
N ARG A 97 -4.43 27.14 13.74
CA ARG A 97 -4.70 25.85 14.39
C ARG A 97 -3.54 25.39 15.28
N ASN A 98 -2.30 25.62 14.87
CA ASN A 98 -1.11 25.17 15.59
C ASN A 98 -0.86 25.93 16.90
N SER A 99 -1.55 27.05 17.10
CA SER A 99 -1.36 27.88 18.28
C SER A 99 -1.86 27.24 19.59
N GLN A 100 -2.74 26.22 19.56
CA GLN A 100 -3.17 25.47 20.77
C GLN A 100 -3.64 24.04 20.41
N TRP A 101 -3.10 23.01 21.08
CA TRP A 101 -3.46 21.59 20.90
C TRP A 101 -4.96 21.31 21.08
N PHE A 102 -5.65 22.10 21.92
CA PHE A 102 -7.10 22.02 22.18
C PHE A 102 -7.92 23.14 21.53
N CYS A 103 -7.49 23.68 20.38
CA CYS A 103 -8.22 24.76 19.68
C CYS A 103 -9.68 24.42 19.31
N TRP A 104 -10.09 23.16 19.37
CA TRP A 104 -11.47 22.73 19.15
C TRP A 104 -12.38 23.01 20.36
N SER A 105 -11.85 23.08 21.58
CA SER A 105 -12.64 23.34 22.80
C SER A 105 -12.78 24.84 23.10
N SER A 106 -11.76 25.66 22.82
CA SER A 106 -11.82 27.11 23.11
C SER A 106 -12.64 27.89 22.06
N ALA A 107 -13.61 28.69 22.52
CA ALA A 107 -14.37 29.61 21.69
C ALA A 107 -13.50 30.65 20.94
N PRO A 108 -12.50 31.31 21.57
CA PRO A 108 -11.68 32.30 20.88
C PRO A 108 -10.78 31.69 19.82
N CYS A 109 -10.25 30.46 20.01
CA CYS A 109 -9.49 29.81 18.95
C CYS A 109 -10.38 29.43 17.76
N ARG A 110 -11.56 28.83 18.01
CA ARG A 110 -12.53 28.53 16.94
C ARG A 110 -12.87 29.76 16.11
N ALA A 111 -13.11 30.91 16.74
CA ALA A 111 -13.40 32.16 16.03
C ALA A 111 -12.24 32.58 15.09
N ARG A 112 -10.99 32.53 15.57
CA ARG A 112 -9.80 32.83 14.75
C ARG A 112 -9.65 31.88 13.57
N VAL A 113 -9.78 30.57 13.80
CA VAL A 113 -9.68 29.54 12.76
C VAL A 113 -10.80 29.69 11.74
N ASN A 114 -12.04 29.97 12.18
CA ASN A 114 -13.17 30.18 11.29
C ASN A 114 -12.98 31.44 10.42
N LYS A 115 -12.45 32.53 10.98
CA LYS A 115 -12.08 33.73 10.22
C LYS A 115 -11.00 33.45 9.17
N ALA A 116 -9.97 32.67 9.53
CA ALA A 116 -8.94 32.23 8.58
C ALA A 116 -9.51 31.33 7.47
N LYS A 117 -10.37 30.36 7.81
CA LYS A 117 -11.08 29.51 6.85
C LYS A 117 -11.98 30.29 5.91
N ALA A 118 -12.66 31.33 6.39
CA ALA A 118 -13.48 32.20 5.54
C ALA A 118 -12.62 32.92 4.48
N ARG A 119 -11.45 33.44 4.88
CA ARG A 119 -10.48 34.04 3.96
C ARG A 119 -9.92 33.02 2.95
N GLN A 120 -9.56 31.82 3.42
CA GLN A 120 -9.11 30.72 2.56
C GLN A 120 -10.17 30.36 1.52
N ARG A 121 -11.45 30.22 1.92
CA ARG A 121 -12.55 29.93 0.99
C ARG A 121 -12.76 31.03 -0.05
N ALA A 122 -12.60 32.30 0.33
CA ALA A 122 -12.65 33.40 -0.62
C ALA A 122 -11.53 33.28 -1.66
N LYS A 123 -10.28 33.07 -1.22
CA LYS A 123 -9.13 32.89 -2.12
C LYS A 123 -9.20 31.62 -2.96
N LEU A 124 -9.83 30.56 -2.45
CA LEU A 124 -10.06 29.34 -3.22
C LEU A 124 -11.01 29.60 -4.38
N ARG A 125 -12.09 30.37 -4.15
CA ARG A 125 -13.03 30.76 -5.23
C ARG A 125 -12.34 31.60 -6.30
N ASP A 126 -11.46 32.52 -5.90
CA ASP A 126 -10.67 33.33 -6.84
C ASP A 126 -9.75 32.45 -7.70
N ALA A 127 -9.01 31.53 -7.08
CA ALA A 127 -8.12 30.60 -7.78
C ALA A 127 -8.88 29.62 -8.69
N GLU A 128 -10.06 29.15 -8.27
CA GLU A 128 -10.89 28.24 -9.04
C GLU A 128 -11.33 28.82 -10.40
N VAL A 129 -11.51 30.14 -10.51
CA VAL A 129 -11.86 30.79 -11.78
C VAL A 129 -10.74 30.55 -12.82
N TYR A 130 -9.50 30.80 -12.43
CA TYR A 130 -8.34 30.60 -13.30
C TYR A 130 -8.07 29.12 -13.58
N ARG A 131 -8.23 28.24 -12.58
CA ARG A 131 -8.13 26.79 -12.77
C ARG A 131 -9.14 26.30 -13.79
N LYS A 132 -10.42 26.70 -13.69
CA LYS A 132 -11.47 26.29 -14.64
C LYS A 132 -11.17 26.74 -16.07
N ARG A 133 -10.63 27.96 -16.25
CA ARG A 133 -10.23 28.47 -17.57
C ARG A 133 -9.09 27.65 -18.18
N ARG A 134 -8.04 27.39 -17.41
CA ARG A 134 -6.92 26.53 -17.83
C ARG A 134 -7.41 25.11 -18.13
N ASP A 135 -8.18 24.51 -17.22
CA ASP A 135 -8.69 23.16 -17.33
C ASP A 135 -9.59 22.98 -18.57
N ALA A 136 -10.33 24.01 -18.97
CA ALA A 136 -11.12 23.98 -20.20
C ALA A 136 -10.23 23.83 -21.44
N LYS A 137 -9.08 24.53 -21.49
CA LYS A 137 -8.10 24.47 -22.58
C LYS A 137 -7.27 23.19 -22.56
N VAL A 138 -6.83 22.75 -21.39
CA VAL A 138 -6.18 21.44 -21.23
C VAL A 138 -7.11 20.31 -21.68
N ARG A 139 -8.40 20.39 -21.36
CA ARG A 139 -9.40 19.42 -21.83
C ARG A 139 -9.56 19.45 -23.36
N GLU A 140 -9.53 20.63 -23.97
CA GLU A 140 -9.55 20.77 -25.44
C GLU A 140 -8.31 20.10 -26.06
N ALA A 141 -7.13 20.34 -25.50
CA ALA A 141 -5.89 19.69 -25.91
C ALA A 141 -5.98 18.16 -25.78
N LYS A 142 -6.36 17.64 -24.60
CA LYS A 142 -6.50 16.19 -24.35
C LYS A 142 -7.54 15.51 -25.24
N ARG A 143 -8.60 16.23 -25.62
CA ARG A 143 -9.62 15.71 -26.55
C ARG A 143 -9.05 15.37 -27.92
N THR A 144 -8.00 16.06 -28.37
CA THR A 144 -7.36 15.78 -29.67
C THR A 144 -6.72 14.39 -29.72
N LEU A 145 -6.15 13.94 -28.60
CA LEU A 145 -5.53 12.61 -28.47
C LEU A 145 -6.55 11.53 -28.12
N GLY A 146 -7.55 11.87 -27.30
CA GLY A 146 -8.59 10.95 -26.86
C GLY A 146 -8.16 10.05 -25.69
N LEU A 147 -9.16 9.44 -25.04
CA LEU A 147 -8.99 8.69 -23.79
C LEU A 147 -8.18 7.40 -23.95
N TRP A 148 -8.26 6.75 -25.12
CA TRP A 148 -7.57 5.50 -25.41
C TRP A 148 -6.18 5.68 -26.02
N SER A 149 -5.70 6.92 -26.10
CA SER A 149 -4.32 7.21 -26.50
C SER A 149 -3.32 6.78 -25.43
N ALA A 150 -2.04 6.71 -25.80
CA ALA A 150 -0.95 6.49 -24.86
C ALA A 150 -1.01 7.44 -23.66
N LEU A 151 -1.27 8.74 -23.91
CA LEU A 151 -1.41 9.74 -22.85
C LEU A 151 -2.54 9.41 -21.87
N GLY A 152 -3.73 9.04 -22.37
CA GLY A 152 -4.88 8.72 -21.52
C GLY A 152 -4.64 7.48 -20.65
N VAL A 153 -4.00 6.46 -21.22
CA VAL A 153 -3.59 5.25 -20.49
C VAL A 153 -2.53 5.57 -19.46
N ASP A 154 -1.53 6.39 -19.79
CA ASP A 154 -0.44 6.75 -18.89
C ASP A 154 -0.90 7.63 -17.73
N GLU A 155 -1.84 8.56 -17.96
CA GLU A 155 -2.46 9.33 -16.88
C GLU A 155 -3.30 8.45 -15.96
N ALA A 156 -4.02 7.46 -16.49
CA ALA A 156 -4.74 6.49 -15.67
C ALA A 156 -3.77 5.61 -14.84
N LYS A 157 -2.66 5.16 -15.43
CA LYS A 157 -1.58 4.44 -14.72
C LYS A 157 -0.93 5.31 -13.66
N ALA A 158 -0.69 6.60 -13.93
CA ALA A 158 -0.15 7.55 -12.97
C ALA A 158 -1.13 7.77 -11.81
N LEU A 159 -2.43 7.91 -12.11
CA LEU A 159 -3.48 8.02 -11.10
C LEU A 159 -3.53 6.77 -10.20
N PHE A 160 -3.43 5.58 -10.79
CA PHE A 160 -3.36 4.33 -10.01
C PHE A 160 -2.10 4.28 -9.15
N ARG A 161 -0.92 4.60 -9.70
CA ARG A 161 0.35 4.67 -8.96
C ARG A 161 0.26 5.60 -7.75
N ASP A 162 -0.29 6.78 -7.92
CA ASP A 162 -0.52 7.75 -6.84
C ASP A 162 -1.49 7.21 -5.76
N CYS A 163 -2.54 6.48 -6.14
CA CYS A 163 -3.42 5.80 -5.17
C CYS A 163 -2.72 4.63 -4.45
N TYR A 164 -1.94 3.84 -5.18
CA TYR A 164 -1.14 2.76 -4.63
C TYR A 164 -0.10 3.27 -3.63
N GLU A 165 0.63 4.33 -3.96
CA GLU A 165 1.62 4.93 -3.08
C GLU A 165 0.99 5.44 -1.77
N ARG A 166 -0.18 6.09 -1.86
CA ARG A 166 -0.94 6.46 -0.65
C ARG A 166 -1.36 5.25 0.17
N GLY A 167 -1.84 4.19 -0.47
CA GLY A 167 -2.20 2.93 0.21
C GLY A 167 -1.00 2.28 0.90
N LYS A 168 0.15 2.27 0.24
CA LYS A 168 1.43 1.79 0.79
C LYS A 168 1.86 2.63 2.00
N VAL A 169 1.86 3.96 1.88
CA VAL A 169 2.22 4.87 2.99
C VAL A 169 1.29 4.68 4.18
N PHE A 170 0.00 4.52 3.95
CA PHE A 170 -0.97 4.20 5.00
C PHE A 170 -0.63 2.89 5.70
N ALA A 171 -0.39 1.81 4.94
CA ALA A 171 -0.03 0.52 5.49
C ALA A 171 1.26 0.59 6.32
N THR A 172 2.32 1.21 5.78
CA THR A 172 3.59 1.36 6.50
C THR A 172 3.46 2.19 7.77
N ARG A 173 2.65 3.27 7.73
CA ARG A 173 2.42 4.13 8.89
C ARG A 173 1.67 3.37 9.98
N ASN A 174 0.61 2.65 9.65
CA ASN A 174 -0.13 1.86 10.62
C ASN A 174 0.73 0.74 11.20
N THR A 175 1.44 -0.01 10.35
CA THR A 175 2.38 -1.04 10.79
C THR A 175 3.43 -0.48 11.72
N TYR A 176 3.97 0.72 11.45
CA TYR A 176 4.92 1.38 12.35
C TYR A 176 4.33 1.60 13.74
N TYR A 177 3.12 2.17 13.84
CA TYR A 177 2.45 2.37 15.13
C TYR A 177 2.12 1.05 15.83
N ASP A 178 1.63 0.05 15.11
CA ASP A 178 1.32 -1.25 15.69
C ASP A 178 2.58 -1.94 16.21
N THR A 179 3.69 -1.83 15.48
CA THR A 179 5.00 -2.36 15.89
C THR A 179 5.52 -1.65 17.13
N PHE A 180 5.41 -0.31 17.17
CA PHE A 180 5.82 0.49 18.32
C PHE A 180 5.09 0.05 19.60
N TRP A 181 3.77 -0.11 19.54
CA TRP A 181 2.98 -0.58 20.69
C TRP A 181 3.25 -2.04 21.04
N LEU A 182 3.51 -2.89 20.04
CA LEU A 182 3.84 -4.30 20.25
C LEU A 182 5.20 -4.49 20.95
N ILE A 183 6.19 -3.63 20.67
CA ILE A 183 7.49 -3.63 21.37
C ILE A 183 7.33 -3.10 22.80
N ILE A 184 6.59 -2.00 22.99
CA ILE A 184 6.42 -1.37 24.32
C ILE A 184 5.54 -2.23 25.25
N GLY A 185 4.51 -2.88 24.69
CA GLY A 185 3.61 -3.76 25.43
C GLY A 185 4.04 -5.22 25.45
N GLY A 186 5.21 -5.56 24.89
CA GLY A 186 5.72 -6.92 24.83
C GLY A 186 6.02 -7.47 26.22
N ARG A 187 5.48 -8.67 26.53
CA ARG A 187 5.88 -9.42 27.73
C ARG A 187 7.26 -10.04 27.50
N SER A 188 8.07 -10.15 28.55
CA SER A 188 9.44 -10.69 28.50
C SER A 188 9.54 -12.14 28.03
N ASP A 189 8.44 -12.88 28.05
CA ASP A 189 8.42 -14.34 27.93
C ASP A 189 7.97 -14.83 26.53
N ASP A 190 7.61 -13.93 25.62
CA ASP A 190 7.17 -14.31 24.27
C ASP A 190 8.37 -14.78 23.42
N SER A 191 8.22 -15.93 22.76
CA SER A 191 9.19 -16.41 21.78
C SER A 191 9.32 -15.39 20.64
N LEU A 192 10.56 -15.09 20.23
CA LEU A 192 10.83 -14.21 19.08
C LEU A 192 10.06 -14.64 17.82
N ALA A 193 9.85 -15.95 17.63
CA ALA A 193 9.08 -16.48 16.51
C ALA A 193 7.58 -16.09 16.60
N GLU A 194 6.99 -16.15 17.79
CA GLU A 194 5.59 -15.74 18.01
C GLU A 194 5.41 -14.24 17.78
N LEU A 195 6.35 -13.44 18.28
CA LEU A 195 6.39 -11.99 18.04
C LEU A 195 6.44 -11.66 16.54
N LEU A 196 7.33 -12.33 15.80
CA LEU A 196 7.50 -12.13 14.35
C LEU A 196 6.29 -12.58 13.54
N ILE A 197 5.65 -13.70 13.91
CA ILE A 197 4.43 -14.17 13.25
C ILE A 197 3.29 -13.18 13.46
N ARG A 198 3.09 -12.73 14.71
CA ARG A 198 2.04 -11.75 15.04
C ARG A 198 2.28 -10.43 14.33
N TRP A 199 3.52 -9.94 14.33
CA TRP A 199 3.92 -8.76 13.57
C TRP A 199 3.69 -8.93 12.06
N GLY A 200 4.04 -10.08 11.50
CA GLY A 200 3.80 -10.43 10.10
C GLY A 200 2.33 -10.38 9.71
N PHE A 201 1.43 -10.93 10.54
CA PHE A 201 -0.02 -10.85 10.30
C PHE A 201 -0.54 -9.40 10.34
N THR A 202 -0.02 -8.57 11.25
CA THR A 202 -0.35 -7.14 11.31
C THR A 202 0.10 -6.42 10.04
N VAL A 203 1.33 -6.65 9.58
CA VAL A 203 1.86 -6.11 8.31
C VAL A 203 0.97 -6.51 7.14
N LEU A 204 0.64 -7.80 7.02
CA LEU A 204 -0.20 -8.33 5.94
C LEU A 204 -1.61 -7.72 5.97
N SER A 205 -2.21 -7.60 7.14
CA SER A 205 -3.56 -7.03 7.30
C SER A 205 -3.59 -5.55 6.92
N ASN A 206 -2.64 -4.77 7.41
CA ASN A 206 -2.51 -3.35 7.09
C ASN A 206 -2.25 -3.12 5.60
N PHE A 207 -1.41 -3.94 4.98
CA PHE A 207 -1.14 -3.84 3.55
C PHE A 207 -2.36 -4.23 2.71
N THR A 208 -3.14 -5.23 3.12
CA THR A 208 -4.42 -5.59 2.47
C THR A 208 -5.42 -4.43 2.51
N VAL A 209 -5.59 -3.78 3.67
CA VAL A 209 -6.43 -2.58 3.79
C VAL A 209 -5.88 -1.44 2.93
N GLY A 210 -4.57 -1.23 2.93
CA GLY A 210 -3.89 -0.24 2.09
C GLY A 210 -4.17 -0.46 0.60
N MET A 211 -4.01 -1.69 0.10
CA MET A 211 -4.27 -2.04 -1.30
C MET A 211 -5.76 -1.94 -1.67
N ALA A 212 -6.67 -2.41 -0.80
CA ALA A 212 -8.11 -2.27 -1.02
C ALA A 212 -8.53 -0.80 -1.09
N SER A 213 -8.02 0.03 -0.17
CA SER A 213 -8.28 1.47 -0.18
C SER A 213 -7.72 2.17 -1.43
N ALA A 214 -6.57 1.71 -1.95
CA ALA A 214 -6.00 2.22 -3.19
C ALA A 214 -6.90 1.95 -4.39
N VAL A 215 -7.45 0.73 -4.53
CA VAL A 215 -8.37 0.36 -5.61
C VAL A 215 -9.67 1.16 -5.53
N ILE A 216 -10.26 1.28 -4.34
CA ILE A 216 -11.49 2.07 -4.13
C ILE A 216 -11.25 3.55 -4.45
N SER A 217 -10.15 4.11 -3.95
CA SER A 217 -9.78 5.51 -4.22
C SER A 217 -9.51 5.77 -5.69
N PHE A 218 -8.86 4.82 -6.38
CA PHE A 218 -8.63 4.88 -7.82
C PHE A 218 -9.97 4.90 -8.58
N ALA A 219 -10.87 3.97 -8.27
CA ALA A 219 -12.21 3.92 -8.86
C ALA A 219 -13.00 5.22 -8.60
N TRP A 220 -12.84 5.85 -7.44
CA TRP A 220 -13.53 7.12 -7.14
C TRP A 220 -12.97 8.31 -7.91
N ARG A 221 -11.66 8.34 -8.19
CA ARG A 221 -10.99 9.46 -8.86
C ARG A 221 -10.99 9.32 -10.38
N LEU A 222 -11.07 8.10 -10.90
CA LEU A 222 -11.01 7.81 -12.33
C LEU A 222 -12.11 8.53 -13.15
N PRO A 223 -13.37 8.66 -12.71
CA PRO A 223 -14.38 9.41 -13.45
C PRO A 223 -14.03 10.89 -13.66
N ALA A 224 -13.35 11.52 -12.69
CA ALA A 224 -12.88 12.89 -12.85
C ALA A 224 -11.82 12.98 -13.94
N LEU A 225 -10.87 12.03 -13.99
CA LEU A 225 -9.85 11.93 -15.04
C LEU A 225 -10.48 11.70 -16.42
N ILE A 226 -11.43 10.77 -16.54
CA ILE A 226 -12.14 10.49 -17.81
C ILE A 226 -12.82 11.75 -18.35
N ARG A 227 -13.45 12.56 -17.49
CA ARG A 227 -14.09 13.82 -17.89
C ARG A 227 -13.09 14.85 -18.46
N THR A 228 -11.80 14.78 -18.12
CA THR A 228 -10.77 15.66 -18.67
C THR A 228 -10.42 15.35 -20.13
N PHE A 229 -10.77 14.17 -20.64
CA PHE A 229 -10.58 13.80 -22.06
C PHE A 229 -11.81 14.08 -22.93
N ALA A 230 -12.90 14.61 -22.35
CA ALA A 230 -14.17 14.84 -23.03
C ALA A 230 -14.68 13.59 -23.80
N ALA A 231 -14.40 12.40 -23.27
CA ALA A 231 -14.81 11.14 -23.90
C ALA A 231 -16.33 11.00 -23.91
N GLY A 232 -16.88 10.36 -24.95
CA GLY A 232 -18.29 9.98 -24.97
C GLY A 232 -18.64 9.06 -23.81
N THR A 233 -19.89 9.13 -23.33
CA THR A 233 -20.35 8.40 -22.13
C THR A 233 -20.04 6.91 -22.18
N TRP A 234 -20.22 6.28 -23.35
CA TRP A 234 -19.97 4.85 -23.53
C TRP A 234 -18.48 4.49 -23.50
N SER A 235 -17.65 5.26 -24.21
CA SER A 235 -16.20 5.09 -24.19
C SER A 235 -15.63 5.29 -22.78
N GLY A 236 -16.15 6.27 -22.03
CA GLY A 236 -15.76 6.51 -20.64
C GLY A 236 -16.14 5.34 -19.73
N LEU A 237 -17.34 4.77 -19.90
CA LEU A 237 -17.80 3.63 -19.10
C LEU A 237 -16.96 2.37 -19.35
N VAL A 238 -16.67 2.05 -20.61
CA VAL A 238 -15.83 0.90 -20.97
C VAL A 238 -14.41 1.09 -20.44
N PHE A 239 -13.83 2.28 -20.62
CA PHE A 239 -12.50 2.59 -20.07
C PHE A 239 -12.47 2.49 -18.54
N PHE A 240 -13.51 3.00 -17.86
CA PHE A 240 -13.65 2.88 -16.42
C PHE A 240 -13.62 1.43 -15.95
N GLY A 241 -14.41 0.56 -16.59
CA GLY A 241 -14.45 -0.86 -16.24
C GLY A 241 -13.10 -1.53 -16.44
N VAL A 242 -12.52 -1.38 -17.63
CA VAL A 242 -11.21 -1.98 -17.99
C VAL A 242 -10.10 -1.49 -17.05
N ALA A 243 -9.99 -0.18 -16.81
CA ALA A 243 -8.96 0.38 -15.95
C ALA A 243 -9.14 -0.04 -14.48
N THR A 244 -10.38 -0.10 -13.98
CA THR A 244 -10.66 -0.54 -12.60
C THR A 244 -10.33 -2.01 -12.39
N ILE A 245 -10.71 -2.88 -13.34
CA ILE A 245 -10.36 -4.31 -13.31
C ILE A 245 -8.84 -4.48 -13.37
N SER A 246 -8.16 -3.71 -14.23
CA SER A 246 -6.71 -3.72 -14.34
C SER A 246 -6.03 -3.31 -13.03
N GLY A 247 -6.42 -2.17 -12.44
CA GLY A 247 -5.90 -1.70 -11.16
C GLY A 247 -6.15 -2.67 -10.01
N ALA A 248 -7.34 -3.27 -9.93
CA ALA A 248 -7.67 -4.30 -8.94
C ALA A 248 -6.80 -5.56 -9.11
N SER A 249 -6.54 -5.97 -10.35
CA SER A 249 -5.71 -7.13 -10.65
C SER A 249 -4.24 -6.91 -10.27
N VAL A 250 -3.71 -5.72 -10.54
CA VAL A 250 -2.35 -5.34 -10.10
C VAL A 250 -2.27 -5.32 -8.58
N ALA A 251 -3.23 -4.70 -7.89
CA ALA A 251 -3.26 -4.70 -6.42
C ALA A 251 -3.34 -6.12 -5.84
N PHE A 252 -4.16 -6.99 -6.42
CA PHE A 252 -4.27 -8.40 -6.03
C PHE A 252 -2.95 -9.16 -6.27
N THR A 253 -2.27 -8.92 -7.39
CA THR A 253 -0.96 -9.52 -7.68
C THR A 253 0.08 -9.12 -6.64
N LEU A 254 0.12 -7.85 -6.26
CA LEU A 254 1.03 -7.36 -5.22
C LEU A 254 0.75 -8.00 -3.87
N LEU A 255 -0.53 -8.21 -3.53
CA LEU A 255 -0.90 -8.98 -2.34
C LEU A 255 -0.45 -10.44 -2.46
N LEU A 256 -0.68 -11.11 -3.59
CA LEU A 256 -0.22 -12.48 -3.79
C LEU A 256 1.29 -12.62 -3.61
N VAL A 257 2.08 -11.68 -4.12
CA VAL A 257 3.54 -11.65 -3.93
C VAL A 257 3.89 -11.46 -2.45
N LEU A 258 3.18 -10.59 -1.74
CA LEU A 258 3.42 -10.34 -0.32
C LEU A 258 3.03 -11.55 0.55
N TYR A 259 1.85 -12.12 0.36
CA TYR A 259 1.40 -13.33 1.06
C TYR A 259 2.25 -14.54 0.68
N GLY A 260 2.64 -14.65 -0.59
CA GLY A 260 3.51 -15.71 -1.09
C GLY A 260 4.91 -15.64 -0.48
N SER A 261 5.49 -14.45 -0.36
CA SER A 261 6.80 -14.28 0.29
C SER A 261 6.74 -14.58 1.79
N ALA A 262 5.72 -14.09 2.50
CA ALA A 262 5.53 -14.38 3.93
C ALA A 262 5.31 -15.90 4.18
N GLY A 263 4.44 -16.53 3.40
CA GLY A 263 4.16 -17.97 3.51
C GLY A 263 5.37 -18.84 3.12
N GLY A 264 6.11 -18.43 2.08
CA GLY A 264 7.32 -19.11 1.62
C GLY A 264 8.43 -19.10 2.68
N LEU A 265 8.63 -17.96 3.35
CA LEU A 265 9.60 -17.85 4.46
C LEU A 265 9.21 -18.74 5.64
N ALA A 266 7.94 -18.73 6.05
CA ALA A 266 7.45 -19.56 7.15
C ALA A 266 7.59 -21.07 6.84
N TYR A 267 7.18 -21.50 5.64
CA TYR A 267 7.33 -22.90 5.21
C TYR A 267 8.79 -23.33 5.12
N GLY A 268 9.66 -22.47 4.56
CA GLY A 268 11.10 -22.72 4.47
C GLY A 268 11.74 -22.89 5.85
N ALA A 269 11.38 -22.04 6.81
CA ALA A 269 11.87 -22.13 8.19
C ALA A 269 11.44 -23.44 8.86
N VAL A 270 10.17 -23.86 8.74
CA VAL A 270 9.68 -25.12 9.30
C VAL A 270 10.38 -26.33 8.68
N LYS A 271 10.59 -26.32 7.36
CA LYS A 271 11.28 -27.41 6.66
C LYS A 271 12.78 -27.47 6.99
N ALA A 272 13.41 -26.33 7.23
CA ALA A 272 14.82 -26.23 7.60
C ALA A 272 15.06 -26.44 9.11
N ALA A 273 14.04 -26.29 9.96
CA ALA A 273 14.12 -26.46 11.41
C ALA A 273 14.84 -27.75 11.85
N PRO A 274 14.55 -28.96 11.33
CA PRO A 274 15.29 -30.16 11.73
C PRO A 274 16.76 -30.16 11.31
N ALA A 275 17.11 -29.51 10.19
CA ALA A 275 18.50 -29.37 9.76
C ALA A 275 19.27 -28.38 10.65
N LEU A 276 18.63 -27.25 11.00
CA LEU A 276 19.17 -26.25 11.92
C LEU A 276 19.33 -26.81 13.33
N ALA A 277 18.34 -27.56 13.84
CA ALA A 277 18.40 -28.22 15.14
C ALA A 277 19.57 -29.23 15.21
N ARG A 278 19.81 -30.01 14.15
CA ARG A 278 20.97 -30.92 14.07
C ARG A 278 22.30 -30.17 14.09
N LEU A 279 22.38 -29.02 13.40
CA LEU A 279 23.58 -28.18 13.40
C LEU A 279 23.82 -27.56 14.79
N GLU A 280 22.79 -27.08 15.47
CA GLU A 280 22.87 -26.58 16.85
C GLU A 280 23.29 -27.66 17.82
N GLN A 281 22.72 -28.85 17.72
CA GLN A 281 23.09 -30.00 18.56
C GLN A 281 24.56 -30.39 18.33
N SER A 282 25.01 -30.39 17.07
CA SER A 282 26.42 -30.61 16.72
C SER A 282 27.36 -29.51 17.24
N ARG A 283 26.88 -28.26 17.32
CA ARG A 283 27.61 -27.11 17.86
C ARG A 283 27.65 -27.12 19.39
N ALA A 284 26.58 -27.56 20.04
CA ALA A 284 26.49 -27.74 21.49
C ALA A 284 27.42 -28.86 21.97
N THR A 285 27.52 -29.96 21.22
CA THR A 285 28.50 -31.03 21.49
C THR A 285 29.94 -30.59 21.22
N ARG A 286 30.17 -29.64 20.30
CA ARG A 286 31.50 -29.08 19.97
C ARG A 286 31.92 -27.86 20.78
N ARG A 287 31.10 -27.30 21.67
CA ARG A 287 31.58 -26.27 22.63
C ARG A 287 32.49 -26.97 23.65
N PRO A 288 33.82 -26.81 23.59
CA PRO A 288 34.70 -27.46 24.53
C PRO A 288 34.56 -26.76 25.89
N ARG A 289 34.71 -27.54 26.96
CA ARG A 289 34.69 -27.15 28.38
C ARG A 289 35.79 -26.14 28.78
N TYR A 290 35.94 -25.02 28.07
CA TYR A 290 36.98 -24.02 28.39
C TYR A 290 36.62 -23.12 29.58
N ILE A 291 35.35 -23.06 30.01
CA ILE A 291 34.93 -22.22 31.16
C ILE A 291 35.17 -22.93 32.52
N ARG A 292 35.56 -24.22 32.54
CA ARG A 292 35.86 -24.96 33.77
C ARG A 292 37.35 -25.29 33.90
N ARG A 293 38.24 -24.37 33.54
CA ARG A 293 39.69 -24.51 33.80
C ARG A 293 40.36 -23.28 34.39
N GLU A 294 39.69 -22.13 34.48
CA GLU A 294 40.23 -20.93 35.14
C GLU A 294 39.93 -20.84 36.64
N SER A 295 38.95 -21.58 37.18
CA SER A 295 38.66 -21.56 38.62
C SER A 295 39.59 -22.45 39.47
N HIS A 296 40.53 -23.15 38.86
CA HIS A 296 41.47 -24.05 39.56
C HIS A 296 42.87 -23.47 39.72
N TRP A 297 43.23 -22.42 38.98
CA TRP A 297 44.56 -21.80 39.07
C TRP A 297 44.68 -20.70 40.12
N THR A 298 43.57 -20.18 40.64
CA THR A 298 43.57 -19.13 41.67
C THR A 298 43.55 -19.65 43.12
N ARG A 299 43.50 -20.97 43.35
CA ARG A 299 43.58 -21.54 44.71
C ARG A 299 44.95 -22.11 45.09
N GLU A 300 45.77 -22.52 44.13
CA GLU A 300 47.07 -23.14 44.45
C GLU A 300 48.21 -22.13 44.66
N THR A 301 48.08 -20.89 44.18
CA THR A 301 49.11 -19.86 44.36
C THR A 301 49.05 -19.14 45.71
N PHE A 302 48.07 -19.42 46.58
CA PHE A 302 47.93 -18.77 47.89
C PHE A 302 48.30 -19.67 49.09
N GLN A 303 48.67 -20.93 48.87
CA GLN A 303 49.01 -21.89 49.94
C GLN A 303 50.46 -22.39 49.93
N GLY A 304 51.33 -21.85 49.08
CA GLY A 304 52.72 -22.30 48.93
C GLY A 304 53.79 -21.33 49.44
N GLY A 305 53.52 -20.59 50.53
CA GLY A 305 54.45 -19.62 51.11
C GLY A 305 54.65 -19.83 52.61
N GLU A 306 55.08 -21.02 53.02
CA GLU A 306 55.56 -21.28 54.38
C GLU A 306 57.10 -21.36 54.38
N LYS A 307 57.70 -20.47 55.17
CA LYS A 307 58.96 -20.54 55.93
C LYS A 307 60.18 -21.20 55.28
N VAL A 308 61.25 -20.40 55.15
CA VAL A 308 62.63 -20.85 55.40
C VAL A 308 63.32 -19.73 56.21
N ASP A 309 63.84 -20.15 57.36
CA ASP A 309 64.87 -19.57 58.26
C ASP A 309 65.27 -18.08 58.15
#